data_AF-B1XUD9-F1
#
_entry.id   AF-B1XUD9-F1
#
_cell.length_a   1.000
_cell.length_b   1.000
_cell.length_c   1.000
_cell.angle_alpha   90.00
_cell.angle_beta   90.00
_cell.angle_gamma   90.00
#
_symmetry.space_group_name_H-M   'P 1'
#
loop_
_entity.id
_entity.type
_entity.pdbx_description
1 polymer ?
#
loop_
_entity_poly.entity_id
_entity_poly.type
_entity_poly.pdbx_seq_one_letter_code
_entity_poly.pdbx_strand_id
1 'polypeptide(L)'
;MCELLPDKVKVMVKNGPYSNTVEVTGHQWESYRYDYDMMSGKISPSIIGTYVQIPLMLAWAVTIHKSHGKTLNKVKVDLSSGAFASGQVYVALSRCKTIEGISLQRPIEPTDVSCDQEIKRFYMNCLSTK
;
A
#
# COMPACT_ATOMS: atom_id res chain seq x y z
N MET A 1 18.96 -8.54 11.03
CA MET A 1 20.28 -8.22 10.46
C MET A 1 20.21 -8.56 8.98
N CYS A 2 20.75 -7.70 8.12
CA CYS A 2 20.72 -7.86 6.66
C CYS A 2 22.18 -7.99 6.19
N GLU A 3 22.48 -9.01 5.39
CA GLU A 3 23.78 -9.19 4.75
C GLU A 3 23.59 -9.10 3.24
N LEU A 4 24.38 -8.24 2.60
CA LEU A 4 24.35 -8.00 1.15
C LEU A 4 25.42 -8.86 0.48
N LEU A 5 25.00 -9.79 -0.36
CA LEU A 5 25.87 -10.54 -1.28
C LEU A 5 25.67 -9.99 -2.70
N PRO A 6 26.59 -10.24 -3.66
CA PRO A 6 26.54 -9.65 -4.99
C PRO A 6 25.21 -9.81 -5.73
N ASP A 7 24.56 -10.98 -5.59
CA ASP A 7 23.30 -11.30 -6.29
C ASP A 7 22.15 -11.69 -5.34
N LYS A 8 22.38 -11.65 -4.02
CA LYS A 8 21.45 -12.19 -3.01
C LYS A 8 21.47 -11.36 -1.74
N VAL A 9 20.33 -11.29 -1.06
CA VAL A 9 20.23 -10.62 0.24
C VAL A 9 19.70 -11.60 1.27
N LYS A 10 20.42 -11.75 2.39
CA LYS A 10 19.97 -12.55 3.53
C LYS A 10 19.24 -11.67 4.52
N VAL A 11 17.96 -11.96 4.74
CA VAL A 11 17.10 -11.20 5.65
C VAL A 11 16.69 -12.09 6.82
N MET A 12 17.02 -11.66 8.02
CA MET A 12 16.52 -12.28 9.24
C MET A 12 15.14 -11.70 9.60
N VAL A 13 14.11 -12.53 9.55
CA VAL A 13 12.73 -12.21 9.94
C VAL A 13 12.49 -12.71 11.37
N LYS A 14 12.07 -11.80 12.25
CA LYS A 14 11.70 -12.14 13.64
C LYS A 14 10.18 -12.27 13.74
N ASN A 15 9.70 -13.44 14.15
CA ASN A 15 8.29 -13.69 14.48
C ASN A 15 8.21 -14.17 15.94
N GLY A 16 8.11 -13.23 16.88
CA GLY A 16 8.11 -13.53 18.31
C GLY A 16 9.45 -14.13 18.76
N PRO A 17 9.46 -15.29 19.45
CA PRO A 17 10.70 -15.91 19.93
C PRO A 17 11.52 -16.59 18.82
N TYR A 18 10.94 -16.79 17.64
CA TYR A 18 11.59 -17.47 16.51
C TYR A 18 12.18 -16.46 15.53
N SER A 19 13.41 -16.72 15.07
CA SER A 19 14.06 -16.00 13.99
C SER A 19 14.35 -16.94 12.83
N ASN A 20 13.84 -16.60 11.65
CA ASN A 20 14.14 -17.31 10.41
C ASN A 20 15.00 -16.43 9.52
N THR A 21 16.02 -17.01 8.90
CA THR A 21 16.82 -16.33 7.88
C THR A 21 16.31 -16.76 6.51
N VAL A 22 15.90 -15.79 5.70
CA VAL A 22 15.39 -16.00 4.35
C VAL A 22 16.39 -15.42 3.36
N GLU A 23 16.73 -16.20 2.35
CA GLU A 23 17.53 -15.73 1.21
C GLU A 23 16.58 -15.15 0.15
N VAL A 24 16.87 -13.94 -0.31
CA VAL A 24 16.07 -13.22 -1.31
C VAL A 24 16.94 -12.97 -2.54
N THR A 25 16.45 -13.38 -3.71
CA THR A 25 17.10 -13.20 -5.02
C THR A 25 16.38 -12.14 -5.84
N GLY A 26 16.96 -11.77 -6.99
CA GLY A 26 16.29 -10.92 -7.98
C GLY A 26 14.96 -11.52 -8.43
N HIS A 27 13.95 -10.66 -8.55
CA HIS A 27 12.64 -10.95 -9.11
C HIS A 27 12.45 -10.12 -10.39
N GLN A 28 11.81 -10.70 -11.40
CA GLN A 28 11.48 -10.03 -12.65
C GLN A 28 10.02 -9.57 -12.62
N TRP A 29 9.78 -8.29 -12.86
CA TRP A 29 8.45 -7.74 -13.12
C TRP A 29 8.28 -7.48 -14.61
N GLU A 30 7.06 -7.66 -15.10
CA GLU A 30 6.68 -7.44 -16.49
C GLU A 30 5.73 -6.25 -16.57
N SER A 31 5.96 -5.40 -17.57
CA SER A 31 5.06 -4.31 -17.91
C SER A 31 4.21 -4.72 -19.10
N TYR A 32 2.89 -4.62 -18.94
CA TYR A 32 1.92 -5.01 -19.98
C TYR A 32 1.32 -3.77 -20.63
N ARG A 33 1.18 -3.81 -21.95
CA ARG A 33 0.26 -2.98 -22.72
C ARG A 33 -0.95 -3.83 -23.08
N TYR A 34 -2.13 -3.22 -23.04
CA TYR A 34 -3.36 -3.88 -23.40
C TYR A 34 -3.86 -3.32 -24.72
N ASP A 35 -3.90 -4.16 -25.75
CA ASP A 35 -4.40 -3.80 -27.06
C ASP A 35 -5.82 -4.33 -27.23
N TYR A 36 -6.72 -3.47 -27.70
CA TYR A 36 -8.10 -3.83 -27.97
C TYR A 36 -8.28 -4.22 -29.43
N ASP A 37 -8.66 -5.48 -29.66
CA ASP A 37 -9.02 -5.94 -30.98
C ASP A 37 -10.51 -5.66 -31.23
N MET A 38 -10.78 -4.68 -32.10
CA MET A 38 -12.15 -4.28 -32.48
C MET A 38 -12.93 -5.39 -33.20
N MET A 39 -12.26 -6.38 -33.81
CA MET A 39 -12.93 -7.46 -34.55
C MET A 39 -13.35 -8.61 -33.64
N SER A 40 -12.51 -8.99 -32.68
CA SER A 40 -12.83 -10.06 -31.73
C SER A 40 -13.48 -9.56 -30.43
N GLY A 41 -13.48 -8.24 -30.20
CA GLY A 41 -13.98 -7.62 -28.97
C GLY A 41 -13.14 -7.97 -27.74
N LYS A 42 -11.93 -8.50 -27.93
CA LYS A 42 -11.06 -8.97 -26.85
C LYS A 42 -9.95 -7.97 -26.55
N ILE A 43 -9.63 -7.84 -25.27
CA ILE A 43 -8.45 -7.13 -24.78
C ILE A 43 -7.34 -8.15 -24.60
N SER A 44 -6.21 -7.97 -25.29
CA SER A 44 -5.05 -8.86 -25.19
C SER A 44 -3.86 -8.16 -24.53
N PRO A 45 -3.19 -8.77 -23.54
CA PRO A 45 -1.97 -8.23 -22.95
C PRO A 45 -0.75 -8.55 -23.81
N SER A 46 0.09 -7.55 -24.07
CA SER A 46 1.41 -7.68 -24.67
C SER A 46 2.50 -7.18 -23.70
N ILE A 47 3.56 -7.97 -23.49
CA ILE A 47 4.68 -7.56 -22.64
C ILE A 47 5.52 -6.54 -23.42
N ILE A 48 5.64 -5.34 -22.89
CA ILE A 48 6.39 -4.24 -23.53
C ILE A 48 7.75 -3.98 -22.87
N GLY A 49 8.02 -4.60 -21.72
CA GLY A 49 9.28 -4.47 -21.02
C GLY A 49 9.33 -5.30 -19.75
N THR A 50 10.54 -5.56 -19.29
CA THR A 50 10.80 -6.28 -18.04
C THR A 50 11.78 -5.49 -17.18
N TYR A 51 11.67 -5.66 -15.87
CA TYR A 51 12.53 -5.03 -14.88
C TYR A 51 12.91 -6.06 -13.82
N VAL A 52 14.21 -6.21 -13.57
CA VAL A 52 14.74 -7.18 -12.60
C VAL A 52 15.36 -6.45 -11.41
N GLN A 53 14.87 -6.73 -10.21
CA GLN A 53 15.44 -6.21 -8.97
C GLN A 53 15.18 -7.15 -7.79
N ILE A 54 15.99 -7.05 -6.74
CA ILE A 54 15.70 -7.70 -5.46
C ILE A 54 14.43 -7.07 -4.86
N PRO A 55 13.39 -7.85 -4.48
CA PRO A 55 12.10 -7.36 -3.98
C PRO A 55 12.18 -6.85 -2.54
N LEU A 56 13.10 -5.93 -2.26
CA LEU A 56 13.29 -5.29 -0.98
C LEU A 56 13.21 -3.77 -1.13
N MET A 57 12.58 -3.12 -0.17
CA MET A 57 12.51 -1.67 -0.09
C MET A 57 12.61 -1.22 1.38
N LEU A 58 13.09 0.02 1.59
CA LEU A 58 13.07 0.65 2.90
C LEU A 58 11.61 0.80 3.36
N ALA A 59 11.34 0.41 4.62
CA ALA A 59 9.99 0.33 5.15
C ALA A 59 9.77 1.17 6.42
N TRP A 60 10.72 2.05 6.78
CA TRP A 60 10.56 2.99 7.91
C TRP A 60 9.50 4.05 7.61
N ALA A 61 9.47 4.52 6.37
CA ALA A 61 8.41 5.37 5.84
C ALA A 61 7.82 4.68 4.62
N VAL A 62 6.49 4.57 4.60
CA VAL A 62 5.74 4.01 3.48
C VAL A 62 4.59 4.95 3.16
N THR A 63 4.17 4.98 1.90
CA THR A 63 3.00 5.78 1.52
C THR A 63 1.74 5.17 2.14
N ILE A 64 0.76 6.02 2.46
CA ILE A 64 -0.54 5.57 2.99
C ILE A 64 -1.17 4.50 2.08
N HIS A 65 -1.08 4.68 0.76
CA HIS A 65 -1.54 3.70 -0.23
C HIS A 65 -0.86 2.34 -0.10
N LYS A 66 0.46 2.29 0.13
CA LYS A 66 1.21 1.04 0.32
C LYS A 66 1.02 0.42 1.71
N SER A 67 0.46 1.17 2.66
CA SER A 67 0.09 0.68 4.00
C SER A 67 -1.27 -0.03 4.03
N HIS A 68 -2.07 0.06 2.96
CA HIS A 68 -3.41 -0.52 2.92
C HIS A 68 -3.38 -2.03 3.21
N GLY A 69 -4.29 -2.50 4.08
CA GLY A 69 -4.34 -3.89 4.52
C GLY A 69 -3.30 -4.29 5.56
N LYS A 70 -2.40 -3.39 5.97
CA LYS A 70 -1.43 -3.63 7.05
C LYS A 70 -2.00 -3.21 8.40
N THR A 71 -1.53 -3.87 9.45
CA THR A 71 -1.82 -3.49 10.84
C THR A 71 -0.51 -3.12 11.51
N LEU A 72 -0.44 -1.91 12.06
CA LEU A 72 0.76 -1.33 12.64
C LEU A 72 0.51 -1.01 14.11
N ASN A 73 1.54 -1.15 14.94
CA ASN A 73 1.42 -0.89 16.39
C ASN A 73 1.61 0.60 16.73
N LYS A 74 2.48 1.28 15.97
CA LYS A 74 2.75 2.72 16.11
C LYS A 74 2.93 3.32 14.72
N VAL A 75 2.35 4.49 14.50
CA VAL A 75 2.43 5.22 13.24
C VAL A 75 2.67 6.70 13.50
N LYS A 76 3.52 7.29 12.66
CA LYS A 76 3.62 8.74 12.52
C LYS A 76 3.05 9.11 11.16
N VAL A 77 1.96 9.84 11.15
CA VAL A 77 1.24 10.23 9.93
C VAL A 77 1.68 11.65 9.56
N ASP A 78 2.23 11.78 8.36
CA ASP A 78 2.59 13.05 7.77
C ASP A 78 1.60 13.40 6.65
N LEU A 79 0.81 14.45 6.88
CA LEU A 79 -0.14 15.00 5.92
C LEU A 79 0.31 16.38 5.41
N SER A 80 1.60 16.73 5.51
CA SER A 80 2.07 18.10 5.19
C SER A 80 1.65 18.60 3.80
N SER A 81 1.60 17.73 2.80
CA SER A 81 1.14 18.07 1.43
C SER A 81 -0.38 17.93 1.20
N GLY A 82 -1.13 17.68 2.26
CA GLY A 82 -2.57 17.38 2.21
C GLY A 82 -2.89 15.94 1.82
N ALA A 83 -4.11 15.50 2.13
CA ALA A 83 -4.67 14.28 1.54
C ALA A 83 -5.30 14.59 0.18
N PHE A 84 -4.91 13.83 -0.85
CA PHE A 84 -5.35 14.06 -2.23
C PHE A 84 -6.40 13.06 -2.71
N ALA A 85 -6.55 11.94 -2.01
CA ALA A 85 -7.50 10.88 -2.36
C ALA A 85 -8.59 10.75 -1.29
N SER A 86 -9.82 10.48 -1.74
CA SER A 86 -10.94 10.21 -0.85
C SER A 86 -10.64 9.01 0.05
N GLY A 87 -10.92 9.15 1.36
CA GLY A 87 -10.67 8.12 2.35
C GLY A 87 -9.20 7.91 2.72
N GLN A 88 -8.25 8.66 2.16
CA GLN A 88 -6.81 8.49 2.43
C GLN A 88 -6.47 8.69 3.92
N VAL A 89 -7.02 9.73 4.56
CA VAL A 89 -6.83 9.95 6.00
C VAL A 89 -7.40 8.80 6.82
N TYR A 90 -8.59 8.32 6.45
CA TYR A 90 -9.21 7.17 7.11
C TYR A 90 -8.34 5.91 6.99
N VAL A 91 -7.80 5.63 5.79
CA VAL A 91 -6.88 4.51 5.58
C VAL A 91 -5.66 4.65 6.48
N ALA A 92 -5.05 5.83 6.56
CA ALA A 92 -3.87 6.08 7.38
C ALA A 92 -4.12 5.82 8.88
N LEU A 93 -5.20 6.39 9.41
CA LEU A 93 -5.54 6.27 10.84
C LEU A 93 -5.98 4.84 11.20
N SER A 94 -6.74 4.17 10.33
CA SER A 94 -7.23 2.81 10.57
C SER A 94 -6.14 1.73 10.53
N ARG A 95 -4.89 2.06 10.16
CA ARG A 95 -3.79 1.08 10.21
C ARG A 95 -3.30 0.85 11.64
N CYS A 96 -3.51 1.81 12.54
CA CYS A 96 -3.09 1.69 13.92
C CYS A 96 -4.20 1.08 14.77
N LYS A 97 -3.84 0.20 15.70
CA LYS A 97 -4.81 -0.47 16.59
C LYS A 97 -5.36 0.44 17.68
N THR A 98 -4.59 1.41 18.13
CA THR A 98 -4.94 2.30 19.24
C THR A 98 -4.62 3.75 18.88
N ILE A 99 -5.33 4.68 19.50
CA ILE A 99 -5.16 6.11 19.25
C ILE A 99 -3.81 6.62 19.80
N GLU A 100 -3.33 6.06 20.91
CA GLU A 100 -2.04 6.38 21.52
C GLU A 100 -0.85 5.95 20.65
N GLY A 101 -1.08 4.98 19.75
CA GLY A 101 -0.11 4.57 18.75
C GLY A 101 0.00 5.53 17.57
N ILE A 102 -0.88 6.54 17.47
CA ILE A 102 -0.91 7.50 16.36
C ILE A 102 -0.25 8.81 16.80
N SER A 103 0.68 9.29 15.99
CA SER A 103 1.20 10.66 16.08
C SER A 103 1.01 11.36 14.74
N LEU A 104 0.62 12.63 14.79
CA LEU A 104 0.41 13.44 13.60
C LEU A 104 1.53 14.48 13.49
N GLN A 105 2.11 14.63 12.30
CA GLN A 105 3.11 15.68 12.05
C GLN A 105 2.50 17.08 12.10
N ARG A 106 1.21 17.21 11.75
CA ARG A 106 0.39 18.42 11.88
C ARG A 106 -1.06 18.06 12.21
N PRO A 107 -1.88 18.99 12.73
CA PRO A 107 -3.32 18.77 12.87
C PRO A 107 -3.98 18.41 11.53
N ILE A 108 -5.02 17.58 11.56
CA ILE A 108 -5.83 17.24 10.38
C ILE A 108 -6.74 18.43 10.05
N GLU A 109 -6.73 18.87 8.80
CA GLU A 109 -7.62 19.92 8.32
C GLU A 109 -8.89 19.32 7.73
N PRO A 110 -10.03 20.04 7.74
CA PRO A 110 -11.26 19.57 7.11
C PRO A 110 -11.10 19.25 5.62
N THR A 111 -10.20 19.94 4.92
CA THR A 111 -9.83 19.72 3.52
C THR A 111 -9.17 18.36 3.29
N ASP A 112 -8.50 17.79 4.29
CA ASP A 112 -7.89 16.45 4.20
C ASP A 112 -8.93 15.33 4.25
N VAL A 113 -10.12 15.61 4.79
CA VAL A 113 -11.15 14.60 5.03
C VAL A 113 -12.21 14.69 3.94
N SER A 114 -12.01 13.91 2.88
CA SER A 114 -12.97 13.78 1.78
C SER A 114 -13.52 12.35 1.67
N CYS A 115 -14.82 12.25 1.42
CA CYS A 115 -15.52 10.99 1.18
C CYS A 115 -16.40 11.14 -0.07
N ASP A 116 -16.16 10.28 -1.05
CA ASP A 116 -16.87 10.24 -2.32
C ASP A 116 -18.39 10.13 -2.12
N GLN A 117 -19.15 10.99 -2.80
CA GLN A 117 -20.60 11.06 -2.66
C GLN A 117 -21.30 9.83 -3.23
N GLU A 118 -20.75 9.18 -4.27
CA GLU A 118 -21.31 7.95 -4.83
C GLU A 118 -21.19 6.81 -3.82
N ILE A 119 -20.05 6.73 -3.12
CA ILE A 119 -19.83 5.73 -2.06
C ILE A 119 -20.83 5.98 -0.91
N LYS A 120 -21.00 7.23 -0.47
CA LYS A 120 -22.01 7.56 0.55
C LYS A 120 -23.41 7.13 0.11
N ARG A 121 -23.79 7.46 -1.12
CA ARG A 121 -25.11 7.11 -1.68
C ARG A 121 -25.30 5.60 -1.75
N PHE A 122 -24.29 4.86 -2.19
CA PHE A 122 -24.30 3.40 -2.22
C PHE A 122 -24.55 2.82 -0.82
N TYR A 123 -23.76 3.23 0.18
CA TYR A 123 -23.93 2.74 1.54
C TYR A 123 -25.27 3.15 2.16
N MET A 124 -25.78 4.36 1.90
CA MET A 124 -27.11 4.78 2.36
C MET A 124 -28.21 3.87 1.80
N ASN A 125 -28.15 3.51 0.52
CA ASN A 125 -29.12 2.61 -0.10
C ASN A 125 -29.02 1.17 0.46
N CYS A 126 -27.80 0.69 0.71
CA CYS A 126 -27.60 -0.63 1.33
C CYS A 126 -28.14 -0.68 2.76
N LEU A 127 -28.00 0.41 3.52
CA LEU A 127 -28.44 0.49 4.92
C LEU A 127 -29.95 0.78 5.07
N SER A 128 -30.59 1.41 4.08
CA SER A 128 -32.03 1.70 4.08
C SER A 128 -32.91 0.50 3.72
N THR A 129 -32.33 -0.68 3.47
CA THR A 129 -33.08 -1.91 3.17
C THR A 129 -33.48 -2.62 4.48
N LYS A 130 -34.25 -1.93 5.32
CA LYS A 130 -35.02 -2.52 6.42
C LYS A 130 -36.49 -2.14 6.28
#